data_AF-A0AAC9JI41-F1
#
_entry.id   AF-A0AAC9JI41-F1
#
_cell.length_a   1.000
_cell.length_b   1.000
_cell.length_c   1.000
_cell.angle_alpha   90.00
_cell.angle_beta   90.00
_cell.angle_gamma   90.00
#
_symmetry.space_group_name_H-M   'P 1'
#
loop_
_entity.id
_entity.type
_entity.pdbx_description
1 polymer ?
#
loop_
_entity_poly.entity_id
_entity_poly.type
_entity_poly.pdbx_seq_one_letter_code
_entity_poly.pdbx_strand_id
1 'polypeptide(L)'
;MKNHGHIMQSSVIRMISEETQLNDNLDDEVNSLLEQINSIDSWTAKKFELKAKLLNLLKKKRYIVFKGPPKRYLAYRIGSSYLYDVPMYQRGVLSKFRGKRARIICVGSGRYTREYMAGVVGKTPKERLIQKFE
;
A
#
# COMPACT_ATOMS: atom_id res chain seq x y z
N MET A 1 -29.99 -26.20 -15.12
CA MET A 1 -29.27 -24.97 -14.74
C MET A 1 -28.07 -25.38 -13.89
N LYS A 2 -26.86 -25.40 -14.45
CA LYS A 2 -25.63 -25.69 -13.70
C LYS A 2 -24.87 -24.38 -13.57
N ASN A 3 -24.92 -23.78 -12.38
CA ASN A 3 -24.07 -22.64 -12.02
C ASN A 3 -22.62 -23.10 -12.06
N HIS A 4 -21.94 -22.79 -13.15
CA HIS A 4 -20.49 -22.89 -13.24
C HIS A 4 -19.95 -21.69 -12.46
N GLY A 5 -19.73 -21.89 -11.16
CA GLY A 5 -18.86 -21.01 -10.41
C GLY A 5 -17.49 -21.04 -11.08
N HIS A 6 -17.19 -20.00 -11.84
CA HIS A 6 -15.86 -19.78 -12.37
C HIS A 6 -14.91 -19.60 -11.18
N ILE A 7 -14.27 -20.70 -10.79
CA ILE A 7 -13.01 -20.65 -10.07
C ILE A 7 -12.05 -19.95 -11.04
N MET A 8 -11.78 -18.67 -10.82
CA MET A 8 -10.73 -17.97 -11.53
C MET A 8 -9.45 -18.78 -11.31
N GLN A 9 -8.96 -19.38 -12.39
CA GLN A 9 -7.65 -19.99 -12.44
C GLN A 9 -6.65 -18.95 -11.92
N SER A 10 -6.02 -19.25 -10.79
CA SER A 10 -5.01 -18.40 -10.17
C SER A 10 -3.80 -18.30 -11.10
N SER A 11 -3.89 -17.38 -12.05
CA SER A 11 -2.74 -16.80 -12.71
C SER A 11 -1.97 -16.10 -11.61
N VAL A 12 -0.91 -16.72 -11.10
CA VAL A 12 -0.10 -16.22 -9.97
C VAL A 12 0.10 -14.70 -10.12
N ILE A 13 -0.59 -13.90 -9.31
CA ILE A 13 -0.49 -12.45 -9.38
C ILE A 13 0.93 -12.10 -8.93
N ARG A 14 1.83 -11.85 -9.90
CA ARG A 14 3.25 -11.58 -9.67
C ARG A 14 3.53 -10.12 -9.29
N MET A 15 2.56 -9.23 -9.52
CA MET A 15 2.65 -7.79 -9.28
C MET A 15 1.38 -7.28 -8.62
N ILE A 16 1.47 -6.22 -7.82
CA ILE A 16 0.30 -5.56 -7.23
C ILE A 16 -0.61 -5.11 -8.38
N SER A 17 -1.87 -5.51 -8.31
CA SER A 17 -2.96 -5.09 -9.21
C SER A 17 -4.03 -4.35 -8.41
N GLU A 18 -4.93 -3.64 -9.11
CA GLU A 18 -6.07 -2.96 -8.49
C GLU A 18 -6.95 -3.93 -7.68
N GLU A 19 -7.16 -5.15 -8.18
CA GLU A 19 -7.92 -6.21 -7.50
C GLU A 19 -7.30 -6.67 -6.17
N THR A 20 -5.97 -6.53 -6.03
CA THR A 20 -5.26 -6.89 -4.79
C THR A 20 -5.18 -5.75 -3.79
N GLN A 21 -5.59 -4.54 -4.16
CA GLN A 21 -5.64 -3.41 -3.24
C GLN A 21 -6.88 -3.50 -2.37
N LEU A 22 -6.67 -3.28 -1.08
CA LEU A 22 -7.74 -3.14 -0.11
C LEU A 22 -7.81 -1.66 0.29
N ASN A 23 -9.02 -1.15 0.49
CA ASN A 23 -9.22 0.22 0.96
C ASN A 23 -8.46 0.42 2.28
N ASP A 24 -7.75 1.55 2.39
CA ASP A 24 -7.16 1.98 3.65
C ASP A 24 -8.26 2.61 4.51
N ASN A 25 -8.83 1.79 5.38
CA ASN A 25 -9.94 2.14 6.26
C ASN A 25 -9.56 2.00 7.74
N LEU A 26 -8.27 2.07 8.05
CA LEU A 26 -7.82 1.99 9.44
C LEU A 26 -8.12 3.30 10.16
N ASP A 27 -8.74 3.19 11.32
CA ASP A 27 -8.96 4.32 12.22
C ASP A 27 -7.67 4.57 13.04
N ASP A 28 -6.73 5.31 12.45
CA ASP A 28 -5.49 5.67 13.10
C ASP A 28 -4.99 7.09 12.74
N GLU A 29 -4.02 7.56 13.52
CA GLU A 29 -3.39 8.89 13.33
C GLU A 29 -2.79 9.07 11.92
N VAL A 30 -2.37 7.97 11.28
CA VAL A 30 -1.87 8.02 9.90
C VAL A 30 -3.01 8.33 8.95
N ASN A 31 -4.15 7.64 9.06
CA ASN A 31 -5.32 7.91 8.22
C ASN A 31 -5.84 9.34 8.42
N SER A 32 -5.91 9.82 9.66
CA SER A 32 -6.30 11.22 9.95
C SER A 32 -5.40 12.25 9.24
N LEU A 33 -4.08 12.02 9.18
CA LEU A 33 -3.17 12.90 8.44
C LEU A 33 -3.34 12.78 6.93
N LEU A 34 -3.61 11.58 6.42
CA LEU A 34 -3.85 11.36 4.98
C LEU A 34 -5.12 12.08 4.53
N GLU A 35 -6.21 12.01 5.31
CA GLU A 35 -7.46 12.73 5.06
C GLU A 35 -7.23 14.24 5.00
N GLN A 36 -6.50 14.81 5.96
CA GLN A 36 -6.14 16.24 5.96
C GLN A 36 -5.25 16.64 4.77
N ILE A 37 -4.36 15.77 4.31
CA ILE A 37 -3.53 16.02 3.11
C ILE A 37 -4.41 16.01 1.85
N ASN A 38 -5.35 15.07 1.78
CA ASN A 38 -6.21 14.87 0.63
C ASN A 38 -7.35 15.90 0.55
N SER A 39 -7.73 16.53 1.67
CA SER A 39 -8.72 17.61 1.70
C SER A 39 -8.20 18.96 1.18
N ILE A 40 -6.90 19.08 0.91
CA ILE A 40 -6.29 20.29 0.35
C ILE A 40 -5.87 19.99 -1.09
N ASP A 41 -6.47 20.63 -2.09
CA ASP A 41 -6.18 20.32 -3.50
C ASP A 41 -4.75 20.72 -3.91
N SER A 42 -4.33 21.91 -3.51
CA SER A 42 -3.05 22.53 -3.91
C SER A 42 -1.91 22.31 -2.90
N TRP A 43 -0.67 22.44 -3.37
CA TRP A 43 0.52 22.40 -2.50
C TRP A 43 0.70 23.71 -1.73
N THR A 44 -0.07 23.87 -0.66
CA THR A 44 0.03 25.00 0.27
C THR A 44 1.06 24.74 1.36
N ALA A 45 1.51 25.79 2.06
CA ALA A 45 2.37 25.66 3.25
C ALA A 45 1.79 24.66 4.26
N LYS A 46 0.46 24.71 4.47
CA LYS A 46 -0.25 23.76 5.32
C LYS A 46 -0.11 22.31 4.85
N LYS A 47 -0.24 22.05 3.55
CA LYS A 47 -0.06 20.69 2.98
C LYS A 47 1.39 20.21 3.12
N PHE A 48 2.37 21.10 3.00
CA PHE A 48 3.78 20.78 3.29
C PHE A 48 4.00 20.40 4.77
N GLU A 49 3.44 21.15 5.71
CA GLU A 49 3.49 20.83 7.14
C GLU A 49 2.84 19.48 7.45
N LEU A 50 1.65 19.22 6.91
CA LEU A 50 0.94 17.96 7.11
C LEU A 50 1.74 16.78 6.54
N LYS A 51 2.33 16.93 5.35
CA LYS A 51 3.25 15.93 4.81
C LYS A 51 4.45 15.69 5.72
N ALA A 52 5.06 16.75 6.27
CA ALA A 52 6.20 16.61 7.18
C ALA A 52 5.79 15.86 8.46
N LYS A 53 4.63 16.17 9.02
CA LYS A 53 4.04 15.43 10.16
C LYS A 53 3.82 13.96 9.83
N LEU A 54 3.23 13.66 8.66
CA LEU A 54 3.05 12.29 8.18
C LEU A 54 4.38 11.56 8.10
N LEU A 55 5.40 12.12 7.44
CA LEU A 55 6.71 11.50 7.31
C LEU A 55 7.34 11.18 8.68
N ASN A 56 7.24 12.11 9.63
CA ASN A 56 7.75 11.91 10.98
C ASN A 56 7.00 10.80 11.72
N LEU A 57 5.67 10.76 11.61
CA LEU A 57 4.84 9.71 12.20
C LEU A 57 5.17 8.33 11.61
N LEU A 58 5.29 8.23 10.29
CA LEU A 58 5.62 6.99 9.59
C LEU A 58 7.01 6.47 9.99
N LYS A 59 8.00 7.37 10.14
CA LYS A 59 9.33 7.01 10.68
C LYS A 59 9.24 6.48 12.11
N LYS A 60 8.50 7.15 13.00
CA LYS A 60 8.27 6.69 14.38
C LYS A 60 7.61 5.31 14.41
N LYS A 61 6.66 5.06 13.50
CA LYS A 61 5.99 3.75 13.31
C LYS A 61 6.83 2.73 12.52
N ARG A 62 8.10 3.02 12.23
CA ARG A 62 9.06 2.13 11.55
C ARG A 62 8.63 1.69 10.14
N TYR A 63 7.92 2.55 9.42
CA TYR A 63 7.65 2.32 8.00
C TYR A 63 8.97 2.39 7.22
N ILE A 64 9.15 1.47 6.28
CA ILE A 64 10.31 1.46 5.40
C ILE A 64 10.10 2.44 4.25
N VAL A 65 11.16 3.12 3.82
CA VAL A 65 11.14 4.01 2.65
C VAL A 65 11.68 3.27 1.44
N PHE A 66 11.06 3.46 0.27
CA PHE A 66 11.59 2.96 -1.00
C PHE A 66 11.08 3.75 -2.19
N LYS A 67 11.76 3.64 -3.34
CA LYS A 67 11.36 4.26 -4.60
C LYS A 67 10.96 3.20 -5.62
N GLY A 68 10.03 3.55 -6.51
CA GLY A 68 9.62 2.65 -7.58
C GLY A 68 8.75 3.32 -8.64
N PRO A 69 8.57 2.67 -9.80
CA PRO A 69 7.70 3.18 -10.84
C PRO A 69 6.23 3.14 -10.36
N PRO A 70 5.40 4.15 -10.71
CA PRO A 70 3.98 4.19 -10.33
C PRO A 70 3.22 2.90 -10.68
N LYS A 71 3.45 2.36 -11.88
CA LYS A 71 2.78 1.15 -12.38
C LYS A 71 3.01 -0.12 -11.55
N ARG A 72 4.02 -0.16 -10.68
CA ARG A 72 4.35 -1.34 -9.87
C ARG A 72 3.65 -1.35 -8.51
N TYR A 73 3.32 -0.17 -7.99
CA TYR A 73 2.78 -0.02 -6.63
C TYR A 73 1.47 0.76 -6.59
N LEU A 74 1.00 1.30 -7.71
CA LEU A 74 -0.35 1.82 -7.92
C LEU A 74 -0.85 2.93 -6.97
N ALA A 75 0.02 3.49 -6.11
CA ALA A 75 -0.24 4.71 -5.35
C ALA A 75 0.39 5.93 -6.05
N TYR A 76 -0.42 6.66 -6.81
CA TYR A 76 0.07 7.62 -7.82
C TYR A 76 0.34 9.03 -7.30
N ARG A 77 -0.31 9.45 -6.21
CA ARG A 77 -0.26 10.82 -5.70
C ARG A 77 0.17 10.83 -4.24
N ILE A 78 0.87 11.88 -3.82
CA ILE A 78 1.23 12.05 -2.42
C ILE A 78 -0.05 12.10 -1.58
N GLY A 79 -0.13 11.28 -0.54
CA GLY A 79 -1.32 11.11 0.29
C GLY A 79 -2.24 9.96 -0.13
N SER A 80 -2.00 9.32 -1.29
CA SER A 80 -2.70 8.08 -1.64
C SER A 80 -2.14 6.89 -0.85
N SER A 81 -3.02 6.06 -0.34
CA SER A 81 -2.68 4.83 0.36
C SER A 81 -3.65 3.69 0.06
N TYR A 82 -3.20 2.47 0.35
CA TYR A 82 -4.02 1.26 0.33
C TYR A 82 -3.40 0.21 1.25
N LEU A 83 -4.18 -0.81 1.59
CA LEU A 83 -3.72 -1.99 2.29
C LEU A 83 -3.46 -3.13 1.29
N TYR A 84 -2.42 -3.92 1.57
CA TYR A 84 -2.00 -5.02 0.71
C TYR A 84 -1.67 -6.24 1.56
N ASP A 85 -2.31 -7.35 1.27
CA ASP A 85 -1.98 -8.65 1.82
C ASP A 85 -0.75 -9.20 1.08
N VAL A 86 0.40 -9.20 1.73
CA VAL A 86 1.67 -9.50 1.07
C VAL A 86 1.80 -11.02 0.89
N PRO A 87 1.82 -11.53 -0.35
CA PRO A 87 1.85 -12.98 -0.60
C PRO A 87 3.15 -13.61 -0.13
N MET A 88 3.13 -14.90 0.19
CA MET A 88 4.30 -15.61 0.73
C MET A 88 5.48 -15.64 -0.26
N TYR A 89 5.20 -15.61 -1.56
CA TYR A 89 6.21 -15.58 -2.62
C TYR A 89 6.70 -14.16 -2.98
N GLN A 90 6.27 -13.11 -2.25
CA GLN A 90 6.65 -11.73 -2.56
C GLN A 90 8.17 -11.56 -2.64
N ARG A 91 8.65 -10.89 -3.68
CA ARG A 91 10.07 -10.54 -3.88
C ARG A 91 10.29 -9.02 -3.73
N GLY A 92 11.56 -8.63 -3.64
CA GLY A 92 11.96 -7.23 -3.54
C GLY A 92 11.64 -6.63 -2.17
N VAL A 93 11.39 -5.32 -2.13
CA VAL A 93 11.33 -4.53 -0.89
C VAL A 93 10.25 -4.98 0.09
N LEU A 94 9.12 -5.50 -0.40
CA LEU A 94 8.01 -5.97 0.43
C LEU A 94 8.19 -7.41 0.94
N SER A 95 9.24 -8.13 0.52
CA SER A 95 9.49 -9.52 0.96
C SER A 95 9.61 -9.68 2.49
N LYS A 96 10.07 -8.64 3.18
CA LYS A 96 10.14 -8.61 4.65
C LYS A 96 8.76 -8.61 5.34
N PHE A 97 7.68 -8.39 4.57
CA PHE A 97 6.31 -8.35 5.03
C PHE A 97 5.48 -9.57 4.59
N ARG A 98 6.08 -10.61 4.01
CA ARG A 98 5.37 -11.84 3.60
C ARG A 98 4.42 -12.37 4.69
N GLY A 99 3.20 -12.72 4.29
CA GLY A 99 2.15 -13.22 5.19
C GLY A 99 1.55 -12.17 6.12
N LYS A 100 1.89 -10.89 5.94
CA LYS A 100 1.37 -9.77 6.72
C LYS A 100 0.61 -8.81 5.81
N ARG A 101 -0.31 -8.08 6.43
CA ARG A 101 -0.94 -6.93 5.81
C ARG A 101 -0.05 -5.71 5.98
N ALA A 102 0.34 -5.12 4.87
CA ALA A 102 1.11 -3.89 4.84
C ALA A 102 0.25 -2.74 4.31
N ARG A 103 0.36 -1.56 4.93
CA ARG A 103 -0.13 -0.31 4.34
C ARG A 103 0.97 0.23 3.42
N ILE A 104 0.59 0.63 2.22
CA ILE A 104 1.49 1.29 1.24
C ILE A 104 0.99 2.71 1.04
N ILE A 105 1.88 3.69 1.18
CA ILE A 105 1.56 5.11 1.10
C ILE A 105 2.52 5.78 0.12
N CYS A 106 2.00 6.56 -0.82
CA CYS A 106 2.83 7.44 -1.65
C CYS A 106 3.13 8.74 -0.91
N VAL A 107 4.42 9.03 -0.71
CA VAL A 107 4.89 10.19 0.08
C VAL A 107 5.72 11.17 -0.75
N GLY A 108 6.17 10.77 -1.95
CA GLY A 108 6.93 11.62 -2.85
C GLY A 108 6.63 11.35 -4.31
N SER A 109 6.77 12.38 -5.14
CA SER A 109 6.61 12.31 -6.59
C SER A 109 7.85 12.83 -7.28
N GLY A 110 8.38 12.05 -8.23
CA GLY A 110 9.40 12.46 -9.18
C GLY A 110 8.92 12.26 -10.62
N ARG A 111 9.76 12.61 -11.61
CA ARG A 111 9.39 12.55 -13.03
C ARG A 111 8.95 11.16 -13.50
N TYR A 112 9.65 10.12 -13.08
CA TYR A 112 9.37 8.72 -13.49
C TYR A 112 9.16 7.76 -12.31
N THR A 113 9.29 8.26 -11.09
CA THR A 113 9.26 7.46 -9.87
C THR A 113 8.33 8.08 -8.84
N ARG A 114 7.92 7.27 -7.89
CA ARG A 114 7.34 7.70 -6.63
C ARG A 114 8.23 7.24 -5.50
N GLU A 115 8.14 7.97 -4.40
CA GLU A 115 8.66 7.55 -3.12
C GLU A 115 7.50 7.04 -2.28
N TYR A 116 7.69 5.86 -1.71
CA TYR A 116 6.70 5.16 -0.92
C TYR A 116 7.22 4.93 0.47
N MET A 117 6.28 4.87 1.42
CA MET A 117 6.50 4.29 2.72
C MET A 117 5.57 3.12 2.93
N ALA A 118 6.08 2.02 3.49
CA ALA A 118 5.27 0.85 3.80
C ALA A 118 5.53 0.32 5.21
N GLY A 119 4.46 -0.12 5.89
CA GLY A 119 4.53 -0.62 7.25
C GLY A 119 3.51 -1.72 7.49
N VAL A 120 3.84 -2.64 8.39
CA VAL A 120 2.92 -3.71 8.79
C VAL A 120 1.80 -3.13 9.64
N VAL A 121 0.56 -3.47 9.30
CA VAL A 121 -0.64 -3.08 10.06
C VAL A 121 -1.39 -4.26 10.65
N GLY A 122 -1.01 -5.49 10.29
CA GLY A 122 -1.61 -6.71 10.83
C GLY A 122 -1.10 -7.97 10.16
N LYS A 123 -1.66 -9.11 10.56
CA LYS A 123 -1.47 -10.39 9.84
C LYS A 123 -2.46 -10.46 8.68
N THR A 124 -2.05 -11.09 7.58
CA THR A 124 -3.00 -11.44 6.52
C THR A 124 -3.92 -12.55 7.04
N PRO A 125 -5.26 -12.44 6.88
CA PRO A 125 -6.19 -13.52 7.25
C PRO A 125 -5.80 -14.84 6.57
N LYS A 126 -5.92 -15.97 7.28
CA LYS A 126 -5.42 -17.27 6.79
C LYS A 126 -6.04 -17.65 5.45
N GLU A 127 -7.30 -17.30 5.27
CA GLU A 127 -8.12 -17.57 4.09
C GLU A 127 -7.63 -16.78 2.85
N ARG A 128 -6.84 -15.72 3.08
CA ARG A 128 -6.25 -14.86 2.03
C ARG A 128 -4.75 -15.06 1.87
N LEU A 129 -4.15 -16.01 2.59
CA LEU A 129 -2.73 -16.32 2.44
C LEU A 129 -2.49 -17.01 1.11
N ILE A 130 -2.00 -16.26 0.13
CA ILE A 130 -1.60 -16.82 -1.16
C ILE A 130 -0.23 -17.48 -1.00
N GLN A 131 -0.25 -18.81 -1.05
CA GLN A 131 0.94 -19.66 -1.14
C GLN A 131 1.17 -19.99 -2.62
N LYS A 132 2.44 -20.06 -3.03
CA LYS A 132 2.74 -20.59 -4.35
C LYS A 132 2.57 -22.11 -4.27
N PHE A 133 1.57 -22.65 -4.95
CA PHE A 133 1.56 -24.08 -5.25
C PHE A 133 2.45 -24.30 -6.47
N GLU A 134 3.38 -25.24 -6.37
CA GLU A 134 4.33 -25.59 -7.43
C GLU A 134 3.66 -26.36 -8.56
#